data_AF-A0A363N649-F1
#
_entry.id   AF-A0A363N649-F1
#
_cell.length_a   1.000
_cell.length_b   1.000
_cell.length_c   1.000
_cell.angle_alpha   90.00
_cell.angle_beta   90.00
_cell.angle_gamma   90.00
#
_symmetry.space_group_name_H-M   'P 1'
#
loop_
_entity.id
_entity.type
_entity.pdbx_description
1 polymer ?
#
loop_
_entity_poly.entity_id
_entity_poly.type
_entity_poly.pdbx_seq_one_letter_code
_entity_poly.pdbx_strand_id
1 'polypeptide(L)'
;MYQHTTIYKTGQLLLPEKVDSHFIADLLHVGQLKLDYFGIEIDNHNETPEEESLLELHFDTDQKIDYSMQESEIKHLLSELLTNRRAEIRTEDNDISVYL
;
A
#
# COMPACT_ATOMS: atom_id res chain seq x y z
N MET A 1 -9.74 -2.56 -16.84
CA MET A 1 -8.76 -2.21 -15.80
C MET A 1 -8.31 -3.50 -15.15
N TYR A 2 -7.01 -3.61 -14.91
CA TYR A 2 -6.41 -4.67 -14.12
C TYR A 2 -6.28 -4.16 -12.69
N GLN A 3 -6.81 -4.93 -11.74
CA GLN A 3 -6.76 -4.59 -10.32
C GLN A 3 -5.49 -5.18 -9.70
N HIS A 4 -4.85 -4.39 -8.86
CA HIS A 4 -3.60 -4.73 -8.22
C HIS A 4 -3.67 -4.45 -6.73
N THR A 5 -2.89 -5.22 -5.99
CA THR A 5 -2.73 -5.03 -4.56
C THR A 5 -1.26 -5.09 -4.19
N THR A 6 -0.83 -4.12 -3.40
CA THR A 6 0.48 -4.10 -2.75
C THR A 6 0.27 -4.07 -1.26
N ILE A 7 0.94 -4.95 -0.52
CA ILE A 7 0.93 -4.99 0.94
C ILE A 7 2.35 -4.78 1.42
N TYR A 8 2.54 -3.76 2.24
CA TYR A 8 3.76 -3.55 3.01
C TYR A 8 3.52 -3.88 4.47
N LYS A 9 4.46 -4.62 5.04
CA LYS A 9 4.59 -4.79 6.49
C LYS A 9 5.54 -3.75 7.04
N THR A 10 5.22 -3.29 8.24
CA THR A 10 6.05 -2.33 8.94
C THR A 10 5.85 -2.51 10.44
N GLY A 11 6.87 -2.10 11.22
CA GLY A 11 6.79 -2.15 12.66
C GLY A 11 5.61 -1.33 13.19
N GLN A 12 5.31 -1.47 14.47
CA GLN A 12 4.20 -0.78 15.11
C GLN A 12 4.19 0.72 14.78
N LEU A 13 3.24 1.16 13.96
CA LEU A 13 3.08 2.56 13.59
C LEU A 13 2.16 3.26 14.59
N LEU A 14 2.64 4.41 15.07
CA LEU A 14 1.78 5.38 15.73
C LEU A 14 1.11 6.22 14.66
N LEU A 15 -0.13 5.89 14.33
CA LEU A 15 -0.90 6.65 13.36
C LEU A 15 -1.23 8.05 13.91
N PRO A 16 -1.07 9.12 13.09
CA PRO A 16 -1.55 10.45 13.45
C PRO A 16 -3.08 10.49 13.48
N GLU A 17 -3.65 11.52 14.11
CA GLU A 17 -5.12 11.72 14.15
C GLU A 17 -5.77 11.81 12.76
N LYS A 18 -4.99 12.19 11.75
CA LYS A 18 -5.41 12.21 10.35
C LYS A 18 -4.31 11.64 9.47
N VAL A 19 -4.66 10.58 8.74
CA VAL A 19 -3.84 9.99 7.68
C VAL A 19 -4.31 10.56 6.34
N ASP A 20 -3.38 11.15 5.58
CA ASP A 20 -3.65 11.71 4.25
C ASP A 20 -2.63 11.20 3.22
N SER A 21 -2.81 11.54 1.94
CA SER A 21 -1.94 11.07 0.86
C SER A 21 -0.47 11.51 1.02
N HIS A 22 -0.20 12.63 1.70
CA HIS A 22 1.18 13.05 1.97
C HIS A 22 1.84 12.13 2.98
N PHE A 23 1.13 11.76 4.03
CA PHE A 23 1.61 10.77 5.00
C PHE A 23 1.91 9.41 4.34
N ILE A 24 1.05 8.93 3.43
CA ILE A 24 1.30 7.69 2.69
C ILE A 24 2.53 7.82 1.78
N ALA A 25 2.68 8.94 1.08
CA ALA A 25 3.84 9.20 0.24
C ALA A 25 5.14 9.22 1.06
N ASP A 26 5.13 9.86 2.24
CA ASP A 26 6.26 9.89 3.16
C ASP A 26 6.59 8.48 3.68
N LEU A 27 5.57 7.66 3.98
CA LEU A 27 5.75 6.25 4.36
C LEU A 27 6.42 5.42 3.26
N LEU A 28 6.03 5.61 2.01
CA LEU A 28 6.64 4.93 0.86
C LEU A 28 8.10 5.33 0.64
N HIS A 29 8.48 6.57 0.97
CA HIS A 29 9.83 7.11 0.74
C HIS A 29 10.78 6.91 1.93
N VAL A 30 10.30 7.12 3.16
CA VAL A 30 11.11 7.23 4.37
C VAL A 30 10.85 6.09 5.34
N GLY A 31 9.70 5.41 5.22
CA GLY A 31 9.30 4.33 6.11
C GLY A 31 10.16 3.08 5.93
N GLN A 32 10.41 2.38 7.04
CA GLN A 32 10.86 0.98 7.01
C GLN A 32 9.68 0.10 6.63
N LEU A 33 9.25 0.21 5.37
CA LEU A 33 8.29 -0.66 4.75
C LEU A 33 9.03 -1.84 4.15
N LYS A 34 8.56 -3.05 4.45
CA LYS A 34 9.00 -4.27 3.82
C LYS A 34 7.87 -4.76 2.92
N LEU A 35 8.16 -4.92 1.63
CA LEU A 35 7.18 -5.50 0.71
C LEU A 35 6.88 -6.94 1.12
N ASP A 36 5.62 -7.21 1.43
CA ASP A 36 5.13 -8.54 1.78
C ASP A 36 4.40 -9.18 0.59
N TYR A 37 3.60 -8.38 -0.13
CA TYR A 37 2.85 -8.85 -1.29
C TYR A 37 2.79 -7.82 -2.42
N PHE A 38 2.91 -8.28 -3.67
CA PHE A 38 2.55 -7.52 -4.86
C PHE A 38 1.93 -8.43 -5.91
N GLY A 39 0.69 -8.15 -6.32
CA GLY A 39 -0.03 -9.02 -7.23
C GLY A 39 -1.43 -8.53 -7.60
N ILE A 40 -2.29 -9.47 -7.97
CA ILE A 40 -3.71 -9.24 -8.23
C ILE A 40 -4.44 -9.35 -6.89
N GLU A 41 -5.52 -8.58 -6.71
CA GLU A 41 -6.39 -8.66 -5.53
C GLU A 41 -6.64 -10.13 -5.11
N ILE A 42 -6.33 -10.42 -3.85
CA ILE A 42 -6.60 -11.72 -3.23
C ILE A 42 -7.79 -11.54 -2.30
N ASP A 43 -8.91 -12.21 -2.60
CA ASP A 43 -10.00 -12.36 -1.64
C ASP A 43 -9.45 -13.11 -0.40
N ASN A 44 -9.60 -12.49 0.79
CA ASN A 44 -9.13 -13.02 2.08
C ASN A 44 -7.60 -13.19 2.22
N HIS A 45 -6.82 -12.11 2.10
CA HIS A 45 -5.46 -12.12 2.66
C HIS A 45 -5.52 -12.00 4.19
N ASN A 46 -5.98 -13.06 4.87
CA ASN A 46 -6.11 -13.06 6.32
C ASN A 46 -5.80 -14.45 6.86
N GLU A 47 -4.52 -14.73 7.14
CA GLU A 47 -4.16 -16.01 7.79
C GLU A 47 -3.23 -15.93 9.00
N THR A 48 -2.79 -14.76 9.44
CA THR A 48 -2.16 -14.66 10.77
C THR A 48 -2.32 -13.26 11.36
N PRO A 49 -2.80 -13.12 12.62
CA PRO A 49 -2.73 -11.86 13.34
C PRO A 49 -1.27 -11.63 13.70
N GLU A 50 -0.51 -10.99 12.82
CA GLU A 50 0.84 -10.55 13.11
C GLU A 50 0.75 -9.20 13.84
N GLU A 51 1.63 -8.98 14.82
CA GLU A 51 1.71 -7.72 15.60
C GLU A 51 2.22 -6.53 14.77
N GLU A 52 2.33 -6.69 13.46
CA GLU A 52 2.91 -5.72 12.51
C GLU A 52 1.78 -4.91 11.86
N SER A 53 2.03 -3.61 11.67
CA SER A 53 1.09 -2.72 10.99
C SER A 53 1.16 -2.96 9.48
N LEU A 54 0.00 -3.03 8.84
CA LEU A 54 -0.12 -3.23 7.40
C LEU A 54 -0.43 -1.92 6.67
N LEU A 55 0.30 -1.67 5.60
CA LEU A 55 -0.05 -0.66 4.59
C LEU A 55 -0.46 -1.39 3.31
N GLU A 56 -1.75 -1.37 3.03
CA GLU A 56 -2.36 -1.99 1.86
C GLU A 56 -2.72 -0.92 0.83
N LEU A 57 -2.31 -1.12 -0.42
CA LEU A 57 -2.66 -0.26 -1.54
C LEU A 57 -3.38 -1.07 -2.61
N HIS A 58 -4.61 -0.69 -2.91
CA HIS A 58 -5.43 -1.23 -3.99
C HIS A 58 -5.49 -0.23 -5.11
N PHE A 59 -5.15 -0.65 -6.33
CA PHE A 59 -5.06 0.27 -7.45
C PHE A 59 -5.29 -0.41 -8.79
N ASP A 60 -5.84 0.36 -9.71
CA ASP A 60 -6.16 -0.12 -11.05
C ASP A 60 -5.26 0.48 -12.12
N THR A 61 -4.84 -0.33 -13.08
CA THR A 61 -4.10 0.12 -14.26
C THR A 61 -4.74 -0.35 -15.57
N ASP A 62 -4.39 0.31 -16.68
CA ASP A 62 -4.90 -0.05 -18.00
C ASP A 62 -4.24 -1.33 -18.56
N GLN A 63 -3.05 -1.67 -18.06
CA GLN A 63 -2.24 -2.79 -18.55
C GLN A 63 -1.77 -3.65 -17.39
N LYS A 64 -1.72 -4.97 -17.58
CA LYS A 64 -1.21 -5.87 -16.55
C LYS A 64 0.25 -5.53 -16.20
N ILE A 65 0.52 -5.36 -14.91
CA ILE A 65 1.86 -5.11 -14.39
C ILE A 65 2.67 -6.42 -14.34
N ASP A 66 3.99 -6.29 -14.52
CA ASP A 66 4.94 -7.34 -14.23
C ASP A 66 5.20 -7.43 -12.71
N TYR A 67 4.74 -8.52 -12.08
CA TYR A 67 4.93 -8.73 -10.64
C TYR A 67 6.36 -9.15 -10.26
N SER A 68 7.29 -9.20 -11.21
CA SER A 68 8.72 -9.35 -10.95
C SER A 68 9.47 -8.02 -10.79
N MET A 69 8.75 -6.88 -10.83
CA MET A 69 9.30 -5.55 -10.57
C MET A 69 10.02 -5.46 -9.23
N GLN A 70 11.08 -4.65 -9.18
CA GLN A 70 11.78 -4.36 -7.94
C GLN A 70 10.92 -3.49 -7.03
N GLU A 71 11.14 -3.62 -5.72
CA GLU A 71 10.40 -2.83 -4.72
C GLU A 71 10.51 -1.32 -4.95
N SER A 72 11.66 -0.83 -5.40
CA SER A 72 11.86 0.58 -5.75
C SER A 72 10.97 1.04 -6.91
N GLU A 73 10.76 0.19 -7.91
CA GLU A 73 9.91 0.47 -9.06
C GLU A 73 8.43 0.47 -8.66
N ILE A 74 8.03 -0.46 -7.77
CA ILE A 74 6.68 -0.52 -7.20
C ILE A 74 6.41 0.76 -6.38
N LYS A 75 7.33 1.16 -5.50
CA LYS A 75 7.22 2.40 -4.71
C LYS A 75 7.09 3.64 -5.58
N HIS A 76 7.86 3.70 -6.68
CA HIS A 76 7.78 4.79 -7.64
C HIS A 76 6.39 4.86 -8.30
N LEU A 77 5.91 3.72 -8.81
CA LEU A 77 4.57 3.62 -9.41
C LEU A 77 3.47 4.06 -8.43
N LEU A 78 3.50 3.55 -7.20
CA LEU A 78 2.50 3.89 -6.17
C LEU A 78 2.52 5.38 -5.82
N SER A 79 3.72 5.99 -5.76
CA SER A 79 3.88 7.43 -5.50
C SER A 79 3.30 8.29 -6.63
N GLU A 80 3.49 7.87 -7.89
CA GLU A 80 2.88 8.53 -9.04
C GLU A 80 1.35 8.41 -9.01
N LEU A 81 0.81 7.23 -8.67
CA LEU A 81 -0.63 7.02 -8.56
C LEU A 81 -1.26 7.86 -7.44
N LEU A 82 -0.63 7.90 -6.26
CA LEU A 82 -1.03 8.74 -5.13
C LEU A 82 -1.09 10.24 -5.48
N THR A 83 -0.16 10.71 -6.31
CA THR A 83 -0.09 12.12 -6.71
C THR A 83 -1.15 12.48 -7.76
N ASN A 84 -1.44 11.55 -8.68
CA ASN A 84 -2.29 11.80 -9.83
C ASN A 84 -3.76 11.42 -9.61
N ARG A 85 -4.07 10.69 -8.53
CA ARG A 85 -5.42 10.20 -8.24
C ARG A 85 -5.89 10.65 -6.87
N ARG A 86 -7.22 10.72 -6.73
CA ARG A 86 -7.83 10.97 -5.44
C ARG A 86 -7.85 9.67 -4.66
N ALA A 87 -6.94 9.53 -3.69
CA ALA A 87 -6.91 8.40 -2.79
C ALA A 87 -8.10 8.41 -1.82
N GLU A 88 -8.74 7.27 -1.65
CA GLU A 88 -9.56 6.99 -0.46
C GLU A 88 -8.69 6.26 0.55
N ILE A 89 -8.54 6.82 1.75
CA ILE A 89 -7.71 6.26 2.81
C ILE A 89 -8.61 5.85 3.95
N ARG A 90 -8.45 4.61 4.41
CA ARG A 90 -9.14 4.03 5.55
C ARG A 90 -8.09 3.54 6.54
N THR A 91 -8.40 3.69 7.82
CA THR A 91 -7.55 3.24 8.92
C THR A 91 -8.38 2.37 9.85
N GLU A 92 -7.89 1.18 10.18
CA GLU A 92 -8.48 0.27 11.15
C GLU A 92 -7.37 -0.17 12.11
N ASP A 93 -7.53 0.13 13.40
CA ASP A 93 -6.47 0.00 14.40
C ASP A 93 -5.15 0.67 13.99
N ASN A 94 -4.12 -0.10 13.62
CA ASN A 94 -2.83 0.40 13.14
C ASN A 94 -2.61 0.15 11.64
N ASP A 95 -3.61 -0.41 10.96
CA ASP A 95 -3.54 -0.74 9.54
C ASP A 95 -4.11 0.40 8.70
N ILE A 96 -3.56 0.54 7.50
CA ILE A 96 -3.92 1.58 6.54
C ILE A 96 -4.25 0.91 5.21
N SER A 97 -5.47 1.10 4.73
CA SER A 97 -5.88 0.70 3.39
C SER A 97 -6.08 1.92 2.51
N VAL A 98 -5.45 1.92 1.34
CA VAL A 98 -5.45 3.01 0.38
C VAL A 98 -6.02 2.52 -0.95
N TYR A 99 -7.03 3.21 -1.47
CA TYR A 99 -7.66 2.89 -2.75
C TYR A 99 -7.37 4.01 -3.77
N LEU A 100 -6.78 3.64 -4.92
CA LEU A 100 -6.25 4.56 -5.96
C LEU A 100 -6.83 4.34 -7.35
#